data_AF-A0A8R7UY74-F1
#
_entry.id   AF-A0A8R7UY74-F1
#
_cell.length_a   1.000
_cell.length_b   1.000
_cell.length_c   1.000
_cell.angle_alpha   90.00
_cell.angle_beta   90.00
_cell.angle_gamma   90.00
#
_symmetry.space_group_name_H-M   'P 1'
#
loop_
_entity.id
_entity.type
_entity.pdbx_description
1 polymer ?
#
loop_
_entity_poly.entity_id
_entity_poly.type
_entity_poly.pdbx_seq_one_letter_code
_entity_poly.pdbx_strand_id
1 'polypeptide(L)'
;MEALRVWRASSNLLGFAASRAAAAAAASAGRAHRFHIRCCSPAAAATTKPPQDRRRRSASSSSTSDRDSIRAIRLKKVEELRGKGYEPYAYKWDRTHTTKELQERYTHLENGEVCTEASVSIAGRIVARRAFGKLVFMTIRDDSGTIQLYCEKDSLTEEQFEQLKAFIDVGDILGASGSIKKTEKGELSVYVSFFEILTKSLLPLPDKYHGLTDVDKRYRQRYIDMIANPEVADVFRTRAKVVSEIRKTMESFGFIEVETPVLQGEAGGAEARPFITHHNSLQRDLYLRIATELHLKRMLVGGLEKVYEIGRIFRNEGISTRHNPEFTTIEMYEAYSDYESMMNLAEEIVTRCAMATTGKLKIDYQGTEISLERPWRRETMHRLVEEATGVDFNSFGDVESAKNAAKGLLGFKTESSENTSLQACSSVGHVLNEVFETVVESTLVQPTFVLDYPVEISPLAKPHRR
;
A
#
# COMPACT_ATOMS: atom_id res chain seq x y z
N MET A 1 40.76 32.11 -39.06
CA MET A 1 41.23 32.55 -37.73
C MET A 1 40.35 31.86 -36.71
N GLU A 2 40.55 30.56 -36.47
CA GLU A 2 41.62 29.96 -35.65
C GLU A 2 41.42 30.24 -34.14
N ALA A 3 41.47 29.26 -33.23
CA ALA A 3 41.94 27.88 -33.38
C ALA A 3 41.06 26.83 -32.67
N LEU A 4 40.48 25.90 -33.44
CA LEU A 4 40.45 24.48 -33.03
C LEU A 4 41.75 23.84 -33.54
N ARG A 5 42.59 23.29 -32.65
CA ARG A 5 43.64 22.27 -32.93
C ARG A 5 44.54 22.03 -31.71
N VAL A 6 44.21 21.06 -30.86
CA VAL A 6 45.20 20.19 -30.18
C VAL A 6 44.59 18.81 -29.98
N TRP A 7 44.77 17.91 -30.96
CA TRP A 7 44.58 16.47 -30.79
C TRP A 7 45.55 15.76 -31.75
N ARG A 8 46.09 14.61 -31.32
CA ARG A 8 47.23 13.85 -31.90
C ARG A 8 48.63 14.41 -31.58
N ALA A 9 49.36 13.76 -30.68
CA ALA A 9 50.53 12.94 -31.04
C ALA A 9 51.28 12.43 -29.79
N SER A 10 51.08 11.15 -29.41
CA SER A 10 52.08 10.35 -28.66
C SER A 10 51.59 8.90 -28.52
N SER A 11 51.94 8.06 -29.48
CA SER A 11 51.78 6.60 -29.40
C SER A 11 53.13 5.92 -29.28
N ASN A 12 53.15 4.76 -28.61
CA ASN A 12 54.27 3.81 -28.45
C ASN A 12 55.24 4.09 -27.29
N LEU A 13 55.15 3.26 -26.25
CA LEU A 13 56.10 2.17 -26.01
C LEU A 13 55.54 1.19 -24.94
N LEU A 14 55.99 -0.07 -24.96
CA LEU A 14 55.59 -1.19 -24.07
C LEU A 14 54.11 -1.65 -24.23
N GLY A 15 53.78 -2.82 -24.76
CA GLY A 15 54.61 -3.89 -25.34
C GLY A 15 54.84 -5.08 -24.39
N PHE A 16 53.82 -5.94 -24.20
CA PHE A 16 54.01 -7.35 -23.82
C PHE A 16 52.91 -8.25 -24.42
N ALA A 17 53.21 -9.54 -24.54
CA ALA A 17 52.61 -10.42 -25.55
C ALA A 17 51.25 -11.03 -25.18
N ALA A 18 50.39 -11.16 -26.20
CA ALA A 18 49.24 -12.07 -26.18
C ALA A 18 49.57 -13.33 -27.01
N SER A 19 49.59 -14.50 -26.36
CA SER A 19 49.75 -15.78 -27.06
C SER A 19 48.42 -16.29 -27.61
N ARG A 20 48.30 -16.34 -28.95
CA ARG A 20 47.26 -17.15 -29.60
C ARG A 20 47.64 -18.63 -29.53
N ALA A 21 46.70 -19.48 -29.11
CA ALA A 21 46.63 -20.87 -29.54
C ALA A 21 45.23 -21.09 -30.13
N ALA A 22 45.15 -21.71 -31.32
CA ALA A 22 43.92 -21.84 -32.07
C ALA A 22 43.53 -23.31 -32.27
N ALA A 23 42.22 -23.55 -32.28
CA ALA A 23 41.51 -24.64 -32.97
C ALA A 23 42.03 -26.09 -32.88
N ALA A 24 41.22 -26.99 -32.31
CA ALA A 24 40.31 -27.85 -33.11
C ALA A 24 39.86 -29.11 -32.34
N ALA A 25 38.54 -29.30 -32.20
CA ALA A 25 37.88 -30.61 -32.15
C ALA A 25 36.37 -30.41 -32.38
N ALA A 26 35.74 -31.32 -33.14
CA ALA A 26 34.37 -31.14 -33.62
C ALA A 26 33.35 -32.04 -32.91
N ALA A 27 32.09 -31.57 -32.93
CA ALA A 27 30.84 -32.33 -33.02
C ALA A 27 30.74 -33.73 -32.38
N SER A 28 29.88 -33.85 -31.36
CA SER A 28 28.98 -35.01 -31.23
C SER A 28 27.62 -34.57 -30.68
N ALA A 29 26.53 -34.99 -31.34
CA ALA A 29 25.18 -34.68 -30.91
C ALA A 29 24.71 -35.68 -29.84
N GLY A 30 24.20 -35.17 -28.71
CA GLY A 30 23.66 -35.96 -27.60
C GLY A 30 22.18 -35.63 -27.34
N ARG A 31 21.32 -36.66 -27.32
CA ARG A 31 19.86 -36.54 -27.21
C ARG A 31 19.41 -35.84 -25.91
N ALA A 32 18.45 -34.93 -26.03
CA ALA A 32 17.64 -34.47 -24.89
C ALA A 32 16.60 -35.53 -24.50
N HIS A 33 16.68 -36.07 -23.29
CA HIS A 33 15.60 -36.89 -22.71
C HIS A 33 14.64 -36.01 -21.90
N ARG A 34 13.45 -35.75 -22.46
CA ARG A 34 12.31 -35.23 -21.71
C ARG A 34 11.70 -36.36 -20.87
N PHE A 35 11.82 -36.28 -19.55
CA PHE A 35 11.02 -37.12 -18.65
C PHE A 35 9.61 -36.55 -18.52
N HIS A 36 8.62 -37.26 -19.05
CA HIS A 36 7.21 -37.04 -18.70
C HIS A 36 6.88 -37.81 -17.43
N ILE A 37 6.67 -37.09 -16.32
CA ILE A 37 6.04 -37.66 -15.13
C ILE A 37 4.52 -37.60 -15.30
N ARG A 38 3.89 -38.73 -15.04
CA ARG A 38 2.53 -39.10 -15.44
C ARG A 38 1.60 -38.95 -14.23
N CYS A 39 0.72 -37.96 -14.22
CA CYS A 39 -0.32 -37.87 -13.19
C CYS A 39 -1.35 -39.00 -13.38
N CYS A 40 -1.53 -39.83 -12.35
CA CYS A 40 -2.51 -40.91 -12.35
C CYS A 40 -3.88 -40.40 -11.89
N SER A 41 -4.91 -40.57 -12.73
CA SER A 41 -6.31 -40.48 -12.33
C SER A 41 -6.83 -41.85 -11.87
N PRO A 42 -7.72 -41.91 -10.87
CA PRO A 42 -8.64 -43.02 -10.68
C PRO A 42 -10.07 -42.66 -11.14
N ALA A 43 -10.70 -43.61 -11.82
CA ALA A 43 -12.14 -43.72 -12.06
C ALA A 43 -12.50 -45.18 -11.69
N ALA A 44 -13.71 -45.63 -11.33
CA ALA A 44 -15.02 -45.04 -10.99
C ALA A 44 -15.76 -46.08 -10.09
N ALA A 45 -17.05 -46.06 -9.71
CA ALA A 45 -18.19 -45.15 -9.88
C ALA A 45 -19.23 -45.43 -8.75
N ALA A 46 -20.09 -44.48 -8.37
CA ALA A 46 -21.34 -44.80 -7.65
C ALA A 46 -22.43 -43.74 -7.84
N THR A 47 -23.59 -44.15 -8.35
CA THR A 47 -24.79 -43.31 -8.55
C THR A 47 -25.66 -43.22 -7.30
N THR A 48 -25.93 -42.02 -6.78
CA THR A 48 -27.11 -41.75 -5.94
C THR A 48 -27.66 -40.35 -6.23
N LYS A 49 -29.00 -40.22 -6.32
CA LYS A 49 -29.69 -38.92 -6.43
C LYS A 49 -30.00 -38.39 -5.02
N PRO A 50 -29.64 -37.14 -4.68
CA PRO A 50 -30.19 -36.44 -3.53
C PRO A 50 -31.47 -35.63 -3.90
N PRO A 51 -32.29 -35.23 -2.92
CA PRO A 51 -33.67 -34.76 -3.16
C PRO A 51 -33.80 -33.29 -3.58
N GLN A 52 -35.01 -32.92 -4.03
CA GLN A 52 -35.40 -31.54 -4.28
C GLN A 52 -35.44 -30.73 -2.97
N ASP A 53 -34.46 -29.84 -2.75
CA ASP A 53 -34.51 -28.84 -1.68
C ASP A 53 -34.88 -27.45 -2.24
N ARG A 54 -35.96 -26.86 -1.72
CA ARG A 54 -36.49 -25.54 -2.13
C ARG A 54 -35.68 -24.41 -1.51
N ARG A 55 -34.50 -24.10 -2.05
CA ARG A 55 -33.72 -22.94 -1.60
C ARG A 55 -34.15 -21.66 -2.31
N ARG A 56 -34.56 -20.67 -1.49
CA ARG A 56 -34.83 -19.28 -1.90
C ARG A 56 -33.64 -18.72 -2.66
N ARG A 57 -33.87 -18.09 -3.82
CA ARG A 57 -32.87 -17.27 -4.50
C ARG A 57 -32.59 -16.00 -3.66
N SER A 58 -31.43 -15.94 -3.01
CA SER A 58 -30.80 -14.67 -2.66
C SER A 58 -30.16 -14.10 -3.93
N ALA A 59 -30.55 -12.88 -4.31
CA ALA A 59 -30.08 -12.23 -5.53
C ALA A 59 -29.10 -11.09 -5.20
N SER A 60 -27.83 -11.24 -5.58
CA SER A 60 -26.87 -10.12 -5.70
C SER A 60 -25.57 -10.52 -6.42
N SER A 61 -25.66 -10.93 -7.68
CA SER A 61 -24.52 -10.91 -8.60
C SER A 61 -24.96 -10.38 -9.97
N SER A 62 -24.79 -9.08 -10.19
CA SER A 62 -25.02 -8.47 -11.52
C SER A 62 -24.04 -9.07 -12.52
N SER A 63 -24.54 -9.77 -13.52
CA SER A 63 -23.70 -10.38 -14.56
C SER A 63 -23.03 -9.32 -15.43
N THR A 64 -21.95 -9.69 -16.14
CA THR A 64 -21.22 -8.78 -17.03
C THR A 64 -22.14 -8.14 -18.09
N SER A 65 -23.16 -8.88 -18.55
CA SER A 65 -24.26 -8.40 -19.41
C SER A 65 -24.93 -7.11 -18.91
N ASP A 66 -25.09 -6.98 -17.60
CA ASP A 66 -25.86 -5.91 -16.98
C ASP A 66 -24.99 -4.65 -16.87
N ARG A 67 -23.68 -4.83 -16.71
CA ARG A 67 -22.71 -3.73 -16.73
C ARG A 67 -22.57 -3.13 -18.12
N ASP A 68 -22.46 -3.96 -19.15
CA ASP A 68 -22.29 -3.49 -20.53
C ASP A 68 -23.57 -2.87 -21.11
N SER A 69 -24.74 -3.40 -20.75
CA SER A 69 -26.03 -2.76 -21.11
C SER A 69 -26.24 -1.42 -20.41
N ILE A 70 -25.94 -1.30 -19.10
CA ILE A 70 -25.95 0.00 -18.39
C ILE A 70 -24.96 0.98 -19.02
N ARG A 71 -23.78 0.50 -19.44
CA ARG A 71 -22.77 1.32 -20.14
C ARG A 71 -23.29 1.82 -21.49
N ALA A 72 -23.92 0.97 -22.30
CA ALA A 72 -24.51 1.35 -23.57
C ALA A 72 -25.61 2.41 -23.40
N ILE A 73 -26.50 2.25 -22.41
CA ILE A 73 -27.54 3.25 -22.08
C ILE A 73 -26.91 4.58 -21.68
N ARG A 74 -25.86 4.58 -20.85
CA ARG A 74 -25.18 5.79 -20.39
C ARG A 74 -24.36 6.48 -21.48
N LEU A 75 -23.81 5.72 -22.44
CA LEU A 75 -23.21 6.27 -23.67
C LEU A 75 -24.26 6.95 -24.56
N LYS A 76 -25.43 6.32 -24.76
CA LYS A 76 -26.54 6.96 -25.49
C LYS A 76 -26.99 8.27 -24.83
N LYS A 77 -27.06 8.32 -23.48
CA LYS A 77 -27.33 9.57 -22.74
C LYS A 77 -26.26 10.65 -22.99
N VAL A 78 -24.99 10.29 -23.12
CA VAL A 78 -23.89 11.22 -23.46
C VAL A 78 -24.05 11.78 -24.87
N GLU A 79 -24.46 10.96 -25.83
CA GLU A 79 -24.75 11.38 -27.21
C GLU A 79 -25.99 12.30 -27.26
N GLU A 80 -27.07 11.94 -26.55
CA GLU A 80 -28.29 12.76 -26.45
C GLU A 80 -28.05 14.12 -25.76
N LEU A 81 -27.19 14.18 -24.74
CA LEU A 81 -26.77 15.45 -24.13
C LEU A 81 -26.04 16.34 -25.14
N ARG A 82 -25.04 15.79 -25.84
CA ARG A 82 -24.27 16.52 -26.86
C ARG A 82 -25.13 16.96 -28.04
N GLY A 83 -26.06 16.13 -28.49
CA GLY A 83 -27.03 16.47 -29.54
C GLY A 83 -27.98 17.62 -29.17
N LYS A 84 -28.12 17.90 -27.87
CA LYS A 84 -28.85 19.06 -27.32
C LYS A 84 -27.93 20.25 -26.96
N GLY A 85 -26.63 20.17 -27.26
CA GLY A 85 -25.66 21.23 -26.95
C GLY A 85 -25.10 21.21 -25.52
N TYR A 86 -25.42 20.19 -24.70
CA TYR A 86 -24.88 20.05 -23.35
C TYR A 86 -23.55 19.27 -23.36
N GLU A 87 -22.55 19.74 -22.61
CA GLU A 87 -21.30 19.02 -22.39
C GLU A 87 -21.40 18.10 -21.16
N PRO A 88 -21.36 16.76 -21.30
CA PRO A 88 -21.36 15.82 -20.18
C PRO A 88 -20.04 15.73 -19.39
N TYR A 89 -19.01 16.47 -19.78
CA TYR A 89 -17.68 16.50 -19.15
C TYR A 89 -17.16 17.95 -19.04
N ALA A 90 -17.69 18.71 -18.07
CA ALA A 90 -17.34 20.12 -17.89
C ALA A 90 -15.83 20.35 -17.63
N TYR A 91 -15.29 21.44 -18.20
CA TYR A 91 -13.88 21.82 -18.04
C TYR A 91 -13.55 22.47 -16.70
N LYS A 92 -14.53 23.12 -16.05
CA LYS A 92 -14.36 23.90 -14.82
C LYS A 92 -15.66 23.91 -14.02
N TRP A 93 -15.54 23.94 -12.70
CA TRP A 93 -16.64 24.30 -11.79
C TRP A 93 -16.10 25.15 -10.64
N ASP A 94 -16.67 26.33 -10.42
CA ASP A 94 -16.27 27.22 -9.34
C ASP A 94 -16.98 26.82 -8.03
N ARG A 95 -16.35 25.89 -7.29
CA ARG A 95 -16.79 25.45 -5.96
C ARG A 95 -16.46 26.50 -4.90
N THR A 96 -17.44 26.93 -4.13
CA THR A 96 -17.26 27.90 -3.02
C THR A 96 -17.13 27.26 -1.64
N HIS A 97 -17.66 26.05 -1.43
CA HIS A 97 -17.67 25.37 -0.13
C HIS A 97 -17.44 23.86 -0.27
N THR A 98 -16.94 23.22 0.79
CA THR A 98 -17.00 21.75 0.95
C THR A 98 -18.30 21.32 1.63
N THR A 99 -18.69 20.04 1.48
CA THR A 99 -19.93 19.56 2.11
C THR A 99 -19.87 19.63 3.64
N LYS A 100 -18.71 19.36 4.25
CA LYS A 100 -18.52 19.43 5.70
C LYS A 100 -18.62 20.86 6.24
N GLU A 101 -18.01 21.84 5.57
CA GLU A 101 -18.13 23.26 5.95
C GLU A 101 -19.59 23.73 6.04
N LEU A 102 -20.44 23.27 5.11
CA LEU A 102 -21.87 23.59 5.13
C LEU A 102 -22.59 22.92 6.30
N GLN A 103 -22.30 21.64 6.56
CA GLN A 103 -22.86 20.92 7.71
C GLN A 103 -22.51 21.59 9.04
N GLU A 104 -21.26 22.05 9.20
CA GLU A 104 -20.79 22.74 10.41
C GLU A 104 -21.39 24.16 10.54
N ARG A 105 -21.35 24.95 9.46
CA ARG A 105 -21.80 26.36 9.48
C ARG A 105 -23.29 26.51 9.75
N TYR A 106 -24.12 25.63 9.19
CA TYR A 106 -25.59 25.75 9.23
C TYR A 106 -26.26 24.78 10.21
N THR A 107 -25.53 24.30 11.22
CA THR A 107 -26.06 23.53 12.36
C THR A 107 -27.27 24.20 13.03
N HIS A 108 -27.25 25.54 13.11
CA HIS A 108 -28.22 26.39 13.79
C HIS A 108 -29.59 26.53 13.11
N LEU A 109 -29.73 26.18 11.82
CA LEU A 109 -31.02 26.31 11.12
C LEU A 109 -32.11 25.45 11.76
N GLU A 110 -33.35 25.93 11.75
CA GLU A 110 -34.53 25.17 12.19
C GLU A 110 -35.12 24.31 11.06
N ASN A 111 -35.94 23.31 11.41
CA ASN A 111 -36.49 22.39 10.43
C ASN A 111 -37.50 23.08 9.51
N GLY A 112 -37.30 22.96 8.19
CA GLY A 112 -38.09 23.64 7.16
C GLY A 112 -37.50 24.97 6.70
N GLU A 113 -36.61 25.58 7.48
CA GLU A 113 -36.03 26.90 7.24
C GLU A 113 -35.17 26.94 5.96
N VAL A 114 -35.21 28.08 5.26
CA VAL A 114 -34.38 28.38 4.08
C VAL A 114 -33.56 29.64 4.34
N CYS A 115 -32.25 29.51 4.40
CA CYS A 115 -31.32 30.64 4.43
C CYS A 115 -31.14 31.16 3.00
N THR A 116 -32.01 32.10 2.59
CA THR A 116 -32.00 32.68 1.23
C THR A 116 -30.80 33.57 0.94
N GLU A 117 -30.15 34.10 1.99
CA GLU A 117 -28.92 34.89 1.86
C GLU A 117 -27.68 34.04 1.57
N ALA A 118 -27.73 32.74 1.89
CA ALA A 118 -26.66 31.81 1.57
C ALA A 118 -26.61 31.60 0.05
N SER A 119 -25.46 31.89 -0.56
CA SER A 119 -25.15 31.50 -1.95
C SER A 119 -24.00 30.50 -1.93
N VAL A 120 -24.29 29.25 -2.26
CA VAL A 120 -23.32 28.15 -2.23
C VAL A 120 -23.19 27.51 -3.61
N SER A 121 -21.99 27.02 -3.89
CA SER A 121 -21.66 26.21 -5.07
C SER A 121 -20.81 25.04 -4.59
N ILE A 122 -21.31 23.83 -4.78
CA ILE A 122 -20.67 22.59 -4.36
C ILE A 122 -20.56 21.62 -5.52
N ALA A 123 -19.62 20.68 -5.41
CA ALA A 123 -19.42 19.63 -6.41
C ALA A 123 -19.13 18.30 -5.71
N GLY A 124 -19.68 17.21 -6.24
CA GLY A 124 -19.49 15.90 -5.64
C GLY A 124 -20.09 14.77 -6.47
N ARG A 125 -19.73 13.53 -6.11
CA ARG A 125 -20.30 12.33 -6.73
C ARG A 125 -21.69 12.07 -6.18
N ILE A 126 -22.67 11.89 -7.05
CA ILE A 126 -24.03 11.46 -6.67
C ILE A 126 -23.94 10.04 -6.13
N VAL A 127 -24.08 9.88 -4.81
CA VAL A 127 -24.14 8.57 -4.17
C VAL A 127 -25.59 8.09 -4.05
N ALA A 128 -26.58 8.97 -3.89
CA ALA A 128 -27.99 8.60 -3.82
C ALA A 128 -28.88 9.52 -4.64
N ARG A 129 -30.04 9.01 -5.08
CA ARG A 129 -31.02 9.74 -5.86
C ARG A 129 -32.42 9.15 -5.64
N ARG A 130 -33.42 10.02 -5.43
CA ARG A 130 -34.84 9.70 -5.21
C ARG A 130 -35.68 10.76 -5.93
N ALA A 131 -36.70 10.36 -6.70
CA ALA A 131 -37.54 11.29 -7.45
C ALA A 131 -39.02 11.08 -7.13
N PHE A 132 -39.75 12.17 -6.92
CA PHE A 132 -41.14 12.22 -6.48
C PHE A 132 -41.89 13.35 -7.23
N GLY A 133 -42.36 13.09 -8.45
CA GLY A 133 -43.15 14.04 -9.24
C GLY A 133 -42.41 15.35 -9.55
N LYS A 134 -42.69 16.40 -8.76
CA LYS A 134 -42.07 17.74 -8.83
C LYS A 134 -40.76 17.87 -8.01
N LEU A 135 -40.38 16.86 -7.23
CA LEU A 135 -39.19 16.89 -6.37
C LEU A 135 -38.17 15.82 -6.77
N VAL A 136 -36.89 16.17 -6.71
CA VAL A 136 -35.77 15.23 -6.83
C VAL A 136 -34.78 15.50 -5.72
N PHE A 137 -34.54 14.48 -4.90
CA PHE A 137 -33.52 14.49 -3.86
C PHE A 137 -32.31 13.71 -4.34
N MET A 138 -31.12 14.30 -4.20
CA MET A 138 -29.86 13.59 -4.41
C MET A 138 -28.98 13.74 -3.18
N THR A 139 -28.13 12.76 -2.91
CA THR A 139 -27.04 12.91 -1.93
C THR A 139 -25.75 12.93 -2.73
N ILE A 140 -24.98 14.01 -2.61
CA ILE A 140 -23.63 14.08 -3.19
C ILE A 140 -22.58 13.90 -2.11
N ARG A 141 -21.44 13.33 -2.50
CA ARG A 141 -20.26 13.13 -1.67
C ARG A 141 -19.07 13.87 -2.28
N ASP A 142 -18.40 14.70 -1.50
CA ASP A 142 -17.08 15.24 -1.83
C ASP A 142 -16.00 14.59 -0.93
N ASP A 143 -14.79 15.12 -0.92
CA ASP A 143 -13.69 14.61 -0.09
C ASP A 143 -13.96 14.72 1.42
N SER A 144 -14.80 15.69 1.82
CA SER A 144 -15.02 16.09 3.22
C SER A 144 -16.23 15.40 3.88
N GLY A 145 -17.20 14.92 3.10
CA GLY A 145 -18.45 14.38 3.62
C GLY A 145 -19.56 14.26 2.59
N THR A 146 -20.81 14.37 3.06
CA THR A 146 -22.01 14.31 2.23
C THR A 146 -23.02 15.40 2.58
N ILE A 147 -23.74 15.88 1.57
CA ILE A 147 -24.90 16.76 1.74
C ILE A 147 -26.02 16.37 0.77
N GLN A 148 -27.25 16.71 1.12
CA GLN A 148 -28.38 16.55 0.23
C GLN A 148 -28.47 17.72 -0.76
N LEU A 149 -28.90 17.42 -1.99
CA LEU A 149 -29.41 18.37 -2.95
C LEU A 149 -30.93 18.24 -2.96
N TYR A 150 -31.62 19.34 -2.69
CA TYR A 150 -33.06 19.49 -2.81
C TYR A 150 -33.33 20.21 -4.14
N CYS A 151 -33.78 19.46 -5.14
CA CYS A 151 -34.10 20.01 -6.46
C CYS A 151 -35.61 20.00 -6.65
N GLU A 152 -36.21 21.17 -6.80
CA GLU A 152 -37.65 21.32 -7.03
C GLU A 152 -37.91 21.80 -8.45
N LYS A 153 -39.05 21.41 -9.01
CA LYS A 153 -39.46 21.87 -10.34
C LYS A 153 -39.55 23.39 -10.41
N ASP A 154 -40.04 24.01 -9.35
CA ASP A 154 -40.32 25.44 -9.31
C ASP A 154 -39.06 26.26 -8.92
N SER A 155 -37.94 25.60 -8.54
CA SER A 155 -36.62 26.22 -8.29
C SER A 155 -35.65 26.14 -9.47
N LEU A 156 -36.01 25.40 -10.53
CA LEU A 156 -35.21 25.17 -11.73
C LEU A 156 -35.99 25.59 -12.99
N THR A 157 -35.32 25.76 -14.12
CA THR A 157 -36.04 25.89 -15.39
C THR A 157 -36.69 24.54 -15.77
N GLU A 158 -37.78 24.57 -16.53
CA GLU A 158 -38.46 23.36 -17.03
C GLU A 158 -37.47 22.41 -17.74
N GLU A 159 -36.61 22.99 -18.58
CA GLU A 159 -35.59 22.24 -19.31
C GLU A 159 -34.54 21.61 -18.39
N GLN A 160 -34.03 22.35 -17.40
CA GLN A 160 -33.13 21.79 -16.39
C GLN A 160 -33.80 20.71 -15.54
N PHE A 161 -35.08 20.85 -15.19
CA PHE A 161 -35.78 19.86 -14.38
C PHE A 161 -36.02 18.54 -15.14
N GLU A 162 -36.33 18.61 -16.44
CA GLU A 162 -36.43 17.43 -17.28
C GLU A 162 -35.05 16.84 -17.64
N GLN A 163 -34.02 17.67 -17.84
CA GLN A 163 -32.63 17.22 -17.95
C GLN A 163 -32.19 16.48 -16.68
N LEU A 164 -32.51 17.05 -15.51
CA LEU A 164 -32.23 16.48 -14.20
C LEU A 164 -32.84 15.09 -14.07
N LYS A 165 -34.07 14.87 -14.54
CA LYS A 165 -34.75 13.56 -14.52
C LYS A 165 -34.15 12.56 -15.50
N ALA A 166 -33.97 12.95 -16.75
CA ALA A 166 -33.60 12.02 -17.82
C ALA A 166 -32.13 11.58 -17.77
N PHE A 167 -31.20 12.52 -17.56
CA PHE A 167 -29.77 12.27 -17.83
C PHE A 167 -28.93 11.96 -16.60
N ILE A 168 -29.33 12.47 -15.42
CA ILE A 168 -28.55 12.32 -14.18
C ILE A 168 -28.77 10.94 -13.55
N ASP A 169 -27.66 10.22 -13.31
CA ASP A 169 -27.63 8.90 -12.70
C ASP A 169 -26.75 8.87 -11.43
N VAL A 170 -26.98 7.87 -10.58
CA VAL A 170 -26.07 7.56 -9.46
C VAL A 170 -24.68 7.20 -10.01
N GLY A 171 -23.66 7.81 -9.44
CA GLY A 171 -22.26 7.69 -9.83
C GLY A 171 -21.72 8.89 -10.62
N ASP A 172 -22.57 9.73 -11.22
CA ASP A 172 -22.14 10.96 -11.91
C ASP A 172 -21.51 11.96 -10.93
N ILE A 173 -20.64 12.85 -11.42
CA ILE A 173 -20.15 14.00 -10.67
C ILE A 173 -20.96 15.22 -11.12
N LEU A 174 -21.58 15.90 -10.14
CA LEU A 174 -22.48 17.02 -10.36
C LEU A 174 -21.94 18.26 -9.65
N GLY A 175 -22.01 19.41 -10.33
CA GLY A 175 -21.91 20.73 -9.74
C GLY A 175 -23.32 21.21 -9.43
N ALA A 176 -23.56 21.76 -8.24
CA ALA A 176 -24.86 22.28 -7.84
C ALA A 176 -24.68 23.58 -7.06
N SER A 177 -25.51 24.57 -7.36
CA SER A 177 -25.51 25.88 -6.72
C SER A 177 -26.92 26.33 -6.36
N GLY A 178 -27.00 27.18 -5.34
CA GLY A 178 -28.26 27.70 -4.81
C GLY A 178 -28.12 28.13 -3.35
N SER A 179 -29.21 28.06 -2.61
CA SER A 179 -29.27 28.44 -1.20
C SER A 179 -29.21 27.23 -0.26
N ILE A 180 -29.25 27.47 1.05
CA ILE A 180 -29.28 26.41 2.05
C ILE A 180 -30.69 26.28 2.62
N LYS A 181 -31.21 25.04 2.66
CA LYS A 181 -32.46 24.68 3.32
C LYS A 181 -32.20 23.55 4.30
N LYS A 182 -32.80 23.61 5.49
CA LYS A 182 -32.95 22.42 6.32
C LYS A 182 -34.34 21.86 6.08
N THR A 183 -34.43 20.60 5.70
CA THR A 183 -35.73 19.96 5.41
C THR A 183 -36.59 19.89 6.67
N GLU A 184 -37.87 19.62 6.46
CA GLU A 184 -38.89 19.44 7.51
C GLU A 184 -38.55 18.23 8.40
N LYS A 185 -37.68 17.32 7.92
CA LYS A 185 -37.13 16.17 8.65
C LYS A 185 -35.75 16.42 9.26
N GLY A 186 -35.23 17.64 9.19
CA GLY A 186 -33.95 18.06 9.78
C GLY A 186 -32.69 17.74 8.96
N GLU A 187 -32.81 17.14 7.78
CA GLU A 187 -31.67 16.91 6.86
C GLU A 187 -31.28 18.24 6.20
N LEU A 188 -30.00 18.63 6.32
CA LEU A 188 -29.45 19.84 5.69
C LEU A 188 -29.20 19.61 4.20
N SER A 189 -29.64 20.57 3.38
CA SER A 189 -29.67 20.47 1.93
C SER A 189 -29.25 21.77 1.25
N VAL A 190 -28.62 21.67 0.08
CA VAL A 190 -28.59 22.78 -0.88
C VAL A 190 -29.92 22.80 -1.61
N TYR A 191 -30.66 23.91 -1.53
CA TYR A 191 -31.85 24.17 -2.34
C TYR A 191 -31.38 24.68 -3.71
N VAL A 192 -31.44 23.79 -4.70
CA VAL A 192 -30.72 23.94 -5.97
C VAL A 192 -31.49 24.87 -6.92
N SER A 193 -30.83 25.95 -7.33
CA SER A 193 -31.31 26.87 -8.38
C SER A 193 -30.61 26.65 -9.72
N PHE A 194 -29.43 26.02 -9.73
CA PHE A 194 -28.69 25.69 -10.94
C PHE A 194 -27.76 24.48 -10.71
N PHE A 195 -27.60 23.62 -11.72
CA PHE A 195 -26.67 22.48 -11.68
C PHE A 195 -26.01 22.24 -13.04
N GLU A 196 -24.89 21.54 -13.04
CA GLU A 196 -24.16 21.10 -14.24
C GLU A 196 -23.58 19.68 -14.09
N ILE A 197 -23.50 18.94 -15.20
CA ILE A 197 -22.88 17.61 -15.24
C ILE A 197 -21.36 17.79 -15.43
N LEU A 198 -20.60 17.61 -14.36
CA LEU A 198 -19.14 17.73 -14.42
C LEU A 198 -18.48 16.49 -15.00
N THR A 199 -19.03 15.30 -14.72
CA THR A 199 -18.57 14.05 -15.33
C THR A 199 -19.69 13.01 -15.31
N LYS A 200 -20.15 12.60 -16.49
CA LYS A 200 -21.02 11.42 -16.61
C LYS A 200 -20.26 10.15 -16.21
N SER A 201 -20.81 9.38 -15.27
CA SER A 201 -20.34 8.02 -15.00
C SER A 201 -20.97 7.05 -15.99
N LEU A 202 -20.14 6.23 -16.63
CA LEU A 202 -20.57 5.21 -17.60
C LEU A 202 -20.85 3.83 -16.98
N LEU A 203 -20.49 3.61 -15.71
CA LEU A 203 -20.65 2.31 -15.03
C LEU A 203 -21.46 2.48 -13.74
N PRO A 204 -22.26 1.47 -13.34
CA PRO A 204 -22.93 1.49 -12.05
C PRO A 204 -21.89 1.48 -10.92
N LEU A 205 -22.22 2.12 -9.80
CA LEU A 205 -21.49 1.92 -8.55
C LEU A 205 -21.76 0.50 -8.00
N PRO A 206 -20.88 -0.07 -7.16
CA PRO A 206 -21.18 -1.28 -6.41
C PRO A 206 -22.41 -1.14 -5.53
N ASP A 207 -22.94 -2.27 -5.06
CA ASP A 207 -24.05 -2.30 -4.11
C ASP A 207 -23.67 -1.54 -2.81
N LYS A 208 -24.57 -0.66 -2.37
CA LYS A 208 -24.40 0.14 -1.17
C LYS A 208 -24.52 -0.66 0.12
N TYR A 209 -25.32 -1.72 0.12
CA TYR A 209 -25.70 -2.39 1.37
C TYR A 209 -24.58 -3.28 1.92
N HIS A 210 -23.68 -3.73 1.05
CA HIS A 210 -22.56 -4.60 1.42
C HIS A 210 -21.19 -3.95 1.19
N GLY A 211 -21.13 -2.80 0.52
CA GLY A 211 -19.88 -2.20 0.06
C GLY A 211 -19.18 -3.09 -0.98
N LEU A 212 -17.90 -2.82 -1.23
CA LEU A 212 -17.05 -3.74 -2.00
C LEU A 212 -16.30 -4.64 -1.02
N THR A 213 -16.76 -5.88 -0.84
CA THR A 213 -16.17 -6.87 0.10
C THR A 213 -15.04 -7.70 -0.51
N ASP A 214 -15.12 -7.97 -1.81
CA ASP A 214 -14.17 -8.79 -2.57
C ASP A 214 -12.78 -8.15 -2.58
N VAL A 215 -11.85 -8.73 -1.81
CA VAL A 215 -10.52 -8.18 -1.53
C VAL A 215 -9.70 -7.96 -2.82
N ASP A 216 -9.73 -8.91 -3.75
CA ASP A 216 -9.03 -8.79 -5.04
C ASP A 216 -9.57 -7.63 -5.87
N LYS A 217 -10.90 -7.46 -5.94
CA LYS A 217 -11.52 -6.31 -6.61
C LYS A 217 -11.18 -5.00 -5.92
N ARG A 218 -11.18 -4.95 -4.57
CA ARG A 218 -10.78 -3.75 -3.81
C ARG A 218 -9.36 -3.30 -4.17
N TYR A 219 -8.43 -4.26 -4.26
CA TYR A 219 -7.03 -3.96 -4.52
C TYR A 219 -6.77 -3.63 -5.99
N ARG A 220 -7.44 -4.31 -6.94
CA ARG A 220 -7.34 -4.02 -8.39
C ARG A 220 -8.10 -2.75 -8.82
N GLN A 221 -9.14 -2.35 -8.08
CA GLN A 221 -10.01 -1.22 -8.40
C GLN A 221 -10.14 -0.28 -7.21
N ARG A 222 -9.00 0.19 -6.68
CA ARG A 222 -8.96 1.04 -5.47
C ARG A 222 -9.83 2.29 -5.56
N TYR A 223 -10.00 2.85 -6.75
CA TYR A 223 -10.90 3.99 -7.00
C TYR A 223 -12.38 3.66 -6.78
N ILE A 224 -12.81 2.41 -6.99
CA ILE A 224 -14.15 1.92 -6.64
C ILE A 224 -14.24 1.61 -5.14
N ASP A 225 -13.20 0.98 -4.58
CA ASP A 225 -13.09 0.69 -3.15
C ASP A 225 -13.29 1.97 -2.31
N MET A 226 -12.56 3.06 -2.59
CA MET A 226 -12.71 4.34 -1.88
C MET A 226 -14.08 5.03 -2.09
N ILE A 227 -14.84 4.68 -3.14
CA ILE A 227 -16.21 5.20 -3.32
C ILE A 227 -17.20 4.41 -2.44
N ALA A 228 -17.05 3.08 -2.38
CA ALA A 228 -17.92 2.19 -1.62
C ALA A 228 -17.62 2.23 -0.11
N ASN A 229 -16.34 2.31 0.24
CA ASN A 229 -15.74 2.15 1.57
C ASN A 229 -14.89 3.41 1.88
N PRO A 230 -15.50 4.54 2.31
CA PRO A 230 -14.81 5.83 2.44
C PRO A 230 -13.64 5.83 3.42
N GLU A 231 -13.70 4.99 4.46
CA GLU A 231 -12.67 4.82 5.48
C GLU A 231 -11.33 4.32 4.88
N VAL A 232 -11.36 3.71 3.70
CA VAL A 232 -10.15 3.36 2.95
C VAL A 232 -9.33 4.61 2.60
N ALA A 233 -9.98 5.75 2.32
CA ALA A 233 -9.28 7.01 2.07
C ALA A 233 -8.55 7.51 3.34
N ASP A 234 -9.12 7.29 4.53
CA ASP A 234 -8.50 7.68 5.80
C ASP A 234 -7.24 6.87 6.11
N VAL A 235 -7.14 5.62 5.65
CA VAL A 235 -5.88 4.85 5.69
C VAL A 235 -4.77 5.53 4.88
N PHE A 236 -5.09 6.04 3.68
CA PHE A 236 -4.11 6.79 2.86
C PHE A 236 -3.76 8.15 3.46
N ARG A 237 -4.74 8.90 4.00
CA ARG A 237 -4.50 10.17 4.70
C ARG A 237 -3.63 9.95 5.94
N THR A 238 -3.90 8.90 6.72
CA THR A 238 -3.09 8.50 7.88
C THR A 238 -1.67 8.14 7.45
N ARG A 239 -1.49 7.32 6.40
CA ARG A 239 -0.16 7.00 5.85
C ARG A 239 0.61 8.25 5.42
N ALA A 240 -0.05 9.19 4.72
CA ALA A 240 0.58 10.45 4.32
C ALA A 240 1.00 11.30 5.54
N LYS A 241 0.17 11.33 6.59
CA LYS A 241 0.46 12.02 7.85
C LYS A 241 1.64 11.37 8.59
N VAL A 242 1.70 10.04 8.68
CA VAL A 242 2.86 9.29 9.22
C VAL A 242 4.13 9.67 8.48
N VAL A 243 4.15 9.58 7.14
CA VAL A 243 5.34 9.90 6.34
C VAL A 243 5.76 11.37 6.49
N SER A 244 4.81 12.30 6.58
CA SER A 244 5.11 13.71 6.87
C SER A 244 5.71 13.91 8.27
N GLU A 245 5.23 13.18 9.28
CA GLU A 245 5.71 13.29 10.66
C GLU A 245 7.09 12.66 10.85
N ILE A 246 7.37 11.56 10.15
CA ILE A 246 8.72 10.98 10.07
C ILE A 246 9.70 12.05 9.57
N ARG A 247 9.42 12.72 8.44
CA ARG A 247 10.30 13.77 7.89
C ARG A 247 10.58 14.91 8.88
N LYS A 248 9.53 15.49 9.49
CA LYS A 248 9.69 16.53 10.52
C LYS A 248 10.51 16.05 11.71
N THR A 249 10.35 14.79 12.09
CA THR A 249 11.13 14.19 13.17
C THR A 249 12.60 14.15 12.78
N MET A 250 12.94 13.56 11.61
CA MET A 250 14.32 13.50 11.12
C MET A 250 14.96 14.90 11.00
N GLU A 251 14.24 15.87 10.41
CA GLU A 251 14.66 17.27 10.32
C GLU A 251 14.97 17.87 11.70
N SER A 252 14.09 17.65 12.69
CA SER A 252 14.29 18.16 14.06
C SER A 252 15.48 17.53 14.81
N PHE A 253 16.00 16.39 14.34
CA PHE A 253 17.22 15.75 14.86
C PHE A 253 18.48 16.09 14.02
N GLY A 254 18.34 16.95 13.01
CA GLY A 254 19.43 17.42 12.15
C GLY A 254 19.80 16.46 11.02
N PHE A 255 18.93 15.52 10.66
CA PHE A 255 19.17 14.62 9.53
C PHE A 255 18.81 15.27 8.19
N ILE A 256 19.59 14.97 7.16
CA ILE A 256 19.38 15.43 5.78
C ILE A 256 18.68 14.32 4.99
N GLU A 257 17.57 14.64 4.32
CA GLU A 257 16.93 13.71 3.37
C GLU A 257 17.75 13.64 2.08
N VAL A 258 18.08 12.43 1.64
CA VAL A 258 18.84 12.18 0.41
C VAL A 258 18.13 11.14 -0.46
N GLU A 259 18.41 11.15 -1.76
CA GLU A 259 17.94 10.14 -2.71
C GLU A 259 19.12 9.36 -3.28
N THR A 260 19.11 8.03 -3.14
CA THR A 260 20.17 7.15 -3.63
C THR A 260 19.75 6.35 -4.89
N PRO A 261 20.68 5.80 -5.68
CA PRO A 261 20.34 5.08 -6.91
C PRO A 261 19.39 3.89 -6.70
N VAL A 262 18.24 3.94 -7.36
CA VAL A 262 17.27 2.83 -7.46
C VAL A 262 17.79 1.71 -8.36
N LEU A 263 18.47 2.07 -9.45
CA LEU A 263 19.14 1.14 -10.36
C LEU A 263 20.61 1.01 -9.96
N GLN A 264 21.02 -0.19 -9.59
CA GLN A 264 22.34 -0.50 -9.05
C GLN A 264 23.09 -1.47 -9.98
N GLY A 265 24.42 -1.38 -10.03
CA GLY A 265 25.25 -2.31 -10.81
C GLY A 265 25.29 -3.72 -10.20
N GLU A 266 25.13 -3.79 -8.88
CA GLU A 266 24.98 -5.00 -8.07
C GLU A 266 24.00 -4.67 -6.94
N ALA A 267 23.16 -5.62 -6.52
CA ALA A 267 22.26 -5.45 -5.38
C ALA A 267 22.99 -5.78 -4.06
N GLY A 268 22.71 -5.02 -3.00
CA GLY A 268 23.27 -5.27 -1.67
C GLY A 268 22.62 -4.42 -0.57
N GLY A 269 23.06 -4.63 0.68
CA GLY A 269 22.47 -3.98 1.87
C GLY A 269 21.27 -4.71 2.47
N ALA A 270 20.90 -5.88 1.93
CA ALA A 270 19.95 -6.80 2.52
C ALA A 270 20.18 -8.21 1.96
N GLU A 271 19.69 -9.24 2.66
CA GLU A 271 19.49 -10.57 2.08
C GLU A 271 18.10 -10.61 1.44
N ALA A 272 18.05 -10.52 0.10
CA ALA A 272 16.82 -10.49 -0.67
C ALA A 272 17.09 -10.83 -2.14
N ARG A 273 16.10 -11.40 -2.84
CA ARG A 273 16.24 -11.66 -4.28
C ARG A 273 15.94 -10.38 -5.07
N PRO A 274 16.86 -9.85 -5.90
CA PRO A 274 16.61 -8.63 -6.64
C PRO A 274 15.73 -8.86 -7.88
N PHE A 275 15.10 -7.78 -8.34
CA PHE A 275 14.64 -7.68 -9.73
C PHE A 275 15.80 -7.26 -10.64
N ILE A 276 15.87 -7.86 -11.82
CA ILE A 276 16.89 -7.60 -12.83
C ILE A 276 16.23 -6.91 -14.03
N THR A 277 16.89 -5.90 -14.58
CA THR A 277 16.48 -5.20 -15.80
C THR A 277 17.71 -4.93 -16.69
N HIS A 278 17.51 -4.49 -17.93
CA HIS A 278 18.59 -4.27 -18.90
C HIS A 278 18.68 -2.83 -19.36
N HIS A 279 19.88 -2.23 -19.31
CA HIS A 279 20.10 -0.85 -19.77
C HIS A 279 20.63 -0.82 -21.20
N ASN A 280 19.72 -0.70 -22.18
CA ASN A 280 20.00 -0.74 -23.62
C ASN A 280 21.26 0.07 -24.04
N SER A 281 21.41 1.34 -23.65
CA SER A 281 22.56 2.16 -24.10
C SER A 281 23.91 1.79 -23.46
N LEU A 282 23.90 1.06 -22.35
CA LEU A 282 25.10 0.60 -21.63
C LEU A 282 25.38 -0.89 -21.89
N GLN A 283 24.47 -1.59 -22.58
CA GLN A 283 24.56 -3.02 -22.91
C GLN A 283 24.90 -3.90 -21.70
N ARG A 284 24.29 -3.59 -20.54
CA ARG A 284 24.49 -4.31 -19.28
C ARG A 284 23.20 -4.42 -18.48
N ASP A 285 23.14 -5.44 -17.64
CA ASP A 285 22.07 -5.60 -16.67
C ASP A 285 22.26 -4.63 -15.49
N LEU A 286 21.15 -4.29 -14.85
CA LEU A 286 21.05 -3.48 -13.64
C LEU A 286 20.03 -4.12 -12.72
N TYR A 287 20.19 -3.89 -11.42
CA TYR A 287 19.35 -4.45 -10.37
C TYR A 287 18.52 -3.34 -9.74
N LEU A 288 17.24 -3.60 -9.45
CA LEU A 288 16.47 -2.73 -8.57
C LEU A 288 16.95 -2.93 -7.13
N ARG A 289 17.12 -1.83 -6.40
CA ARG A 289 17.65 -1.85 -5.03
C ARG A 289 16.78 -2.64 -4.05
N ILE A 290 17.47 -3.44 -3.22
CA ILE A 290 16.89 -4.25 -2.13
C ILE A 290 17.01 -3.60 -0.74
N ALA A 291 17.82 -2.55 -0.64
CA ALA A 291 18.03 -1.64 0.49
C ALA A 291 18.67 -0.32 -0.01
N THR A 292 18.77 0.69 0.84
CA THR A 292 19.52 1.96 0.58
C THR A 292 20.87 2.03 1.32
N GLU A 293 21.05 1.18 2.34
CA GLU A 293 22.19 1.06 3.25
C GLU A 293 23.56 1.41 2.65
N LEU A 294 24.00 0.69 1.62
CA LEU A 294 25.37 0.82 1.11
C LEU A 294 25.63 2.21 0.50
N HIS A 295 24.60 2.90 0.02
CA HIS A 295 24.74 4.26 -0.50
C HIS A 295 24.69 5.30 0.63
N LEU A 296 23.82 5.11 1.64
CA LEU A 296 23.76 6.00 2.80
C LEU A 296 25.06 5.94 3.63
N LYS A 297 25.64 4.75 3.85
CA LYS A 297 26.97 4.60 4.47
C LYS A 297 28.09 5.31 3.67
N ARG A 298 28.01 5.35 2.33
CA ARG A 298 28.95 6.12 1.49
C ARG A 298 28.79 7.63 1.66
N MET A 299 27.59 8.14 1.96
CA MET A 299 27.39 9.56 2.27
C MET A 299 28.06 9.98 3.59
N LEU A 300 28.05 9.10 4.61
CA LEU A 300 28.81 9.31 5.84
C LEU A 300 30.32 9.37 5.58
N VAL A 301 30.85 8.47 4.74
CA VAL A 301 32.26 8.53 4.29
C VAL A 301 32.57 9.82 3.52
N GLY A 302 31.58 10.37 2.79
CA GLY A 302 31.65 11.67 2.14
C GLY A 302 31.56 12.89 3.08
N GLY A 303 31.36 12.69 4.39
CA GLY A 303 31.30 13.74 5.41
C GLY A 303 29.90 14.21 5.80
N LEU A 304 28.82 13.58 5.32
CA LEU A 304 27.47 13.87 5.83
C LEU A 304 27.19 13.07 7.11
N GLU A 305 27.24 13.74 8.26
CA GLU A 305 27.14 13.08 9.57
C GLU A 305 25.75 12.48 9.85
N LYS A 306 24.67 13.03 9.28
CA LYS A 306 23.29 12.55 9.49
C LYS A 306 22.51 12.52 8.19
N VAL A 307 22.17 11.34 7.69
CA VAL A 307 21.39 11.17 6.45
C VAL A 307 20.25 10.17 6.63
N TYR A 308 19.16 10.37 5.89
CA TYR A 308 18.09 9.39 5.76
C TYR A 308 17.50 9.38 4.36
N GLU A 309 16.86 8.28 3.98
CA GLU A 309 16.03 8.20 2.78
C GLU A 309 14.69 7.53 3.11
N ILE A 310 13.58 8.12 2.64
CA ILE A 310 12.26 7.46 2.61
C ILE A 310 11.99 7.02 1.17
N GLY A 311 12.32 5.76 0.88
CA GLY A 311 12.46 5.26 -0.49
C GLY A 311 11.64 4.02 -0.80
N ARG A 312 11.40 3.77 -2.09
CA ARG A 312 10.88 2.47 -2.58
C ARG A 312 12.02 1.45 -2.63
N ILE A 313 11.77 0.26 -2.09
CA ILE A 313 12.60 -0.95 -2.13
C ILE A 313 11.86 -2.00 -2.95
N PHE A 314 12.60 -2.86 -3.64
CA PHE A 314 12.06 -3.87 -4.56
C PHE A 314 12.65 -5.25 -4.25
N ARG A 315 11.80 -6.23 -3.95
CA ARG A 315 12.23 -7.61 -3.64
C ARG A 315 11.39 -8.62 -4.43
N ASN A 316 12.07 -9.50 -5.15
CA ASN A 316 11.50 -10.47 -6.09
C ASN A 316 11.16 -11.78 -5.36
N GLU A 317 10.25 -11.65 -4.40
CA GLU A 317 9.88 -12.65 -3.39
C GLU A 317 8.38 -12.99 -3.44
N GLY A 318 7.92 -13.86 -2.53
CA GLY A 318 6.51 -14.23 -2.43
C GLY A 318 5.62 -13.06 -1.96
N ILE A 319 4.37 -13.04 -2.42
CA ILE A 319 3.36 -12.06 -2.00
C ILE A 319 2.55 -12.65 -0.83
N SER A 320 2.33 -11.86 0.22
CA SER A 320 1.53 -12.25 1.39
C SER A 320 0.86 -11.03 2.04
N THR A 321 0.16 -11.22 3.16
CA THR A 321 -0.42 -10.12 3.95
C THR A 321 0.63 -9.15 4.54
N ARG A 322 1.90 -9.58 4.65
CA ARG A 322 3.02 -8.76 5.13
C ARG A 322 4.05 -8.38 4.05
N HIS A 323 4.01 -9.03 2.88
CA HIS A 323 5.03 -8.89 1.84
C HIS A 323 4.43 -8.48 0.49
N ASN A 324 4.91 -7.36 -0.05
CA ASN A 324 4.59 -6.87 -1.39
C ASN A 324 5.91 -6.66 -2.17
N PRO A 325 6.00 -6.96 -3.48
CA PRO A 325 7.28 -6.92 -4.21
C PRO A 325 7.92 -5.54 -4.31
N GLU A 326 7.15 -4.48 -4.05
CA GLU A 326 7.65 -3.13 -3.83
C GLU A 326 7.08 -2.54 -2.53
N PHE A 327 7.91 -1.95 -1.68
CA PHE A 327 7.49 -1.38 -0.40
C PHE A 327 8.34 -0.18 0.00
N THR A 328 7.80 0.67 0.88
CA THR A 328 8.50 1.90 1.29
C THR A 328 9.15 1.70 2.65
N THR A 329 10.46 1.90 2.72
CA THR A 329 11.22 1.93 3.99
C THR A 329 11.56 3.37 4.36
N ILE A 330 11.98 3.57 5.60
CA ILE A 330 12.95 4.59 5.94
C ILE A 330 14.24 3.87 6.35
N GLU A 331 15.38 4.35 5.89
CA GLU A 331 16.69 4.00 6.42
C GLU A 331 17.43 5.29 6.80
N MET A 332 18.21 5.25 7.87
CA MET A 332 18.89 6.41 8.44
C MET A 332 20.25 6.02 9.00
N TYR A 333 21.22 6.93 8.91
CA TYR A 333 22.59 6.73 9.37
C TYR A 333 23.11 7.99 10.06
N GLU A 334 23.70 7.80 11.24
CA GLU A 334 24.25 8.86 12.09
C GLU A 334 25.71 8.53 12.45
N ALA A 335 26.63 9.46 12.19
CA ALA A 335 28.03 9.37 12.58
C ALA A 335 28.20 9.56 14.09
N TYR A 336 29.26 8.97 14.65
CA TYR A 336 29.59 9.03 16.09
C TYR A 336 28.52 8.48 17.05
N SER A 337 27.54 7.76 16.51
CA SER A 337 26.37 7.21 17.21
C SER A 337 26.45 5.69 17.35
N ASP A 338 25.49 5.10 18.07
CA ASP A 338 25.36 3.65 18.26
C ASP A 338 23.88 3.20 18.30
N TYR A 339 23.68 1.88 18.44
CA TYR A 339 22.34 1.28 18.40
C TYR A 339 21.43 1.72 19.57
N GLU A 340 21.98 2.08 20.74
CA GLU A 340 21.21 2.68 21.84
C GLU A 340 20.60 4.02 21.43
N SER A 341 21.40 4.85 20.76
CA SER A 341 20.96 6.13 20.21
C SER A 341 19.90 5.94 19.12
N MET A 342 20.07 4.93 18.26
CA MET A 342 19.08 4.56 17.23
C MET A 342 17.78 3.98 17.80
N MET A 343 17.83 3.20 18.90
CA MET A 343 16.62 2.74 19.60
C MET A 343 15.82 3.92 20.14
N ASN A 344 16.48 4.88 20.81
CA ASN A 344 15.82 6.08 21.32
C ASN A 344 15.17 6.91 20.19
N LEU A 345 15.82 6.99 19.02
CA LEU A 345 15.28 7.66 17.82
C LEU A 345 14.09 6.88 17.21
N ALA A 346 14.13 5.55 17.20
CA ALA A 346 13.02 4.72 16.72
C ALA A 346 11.77 4.86 17.61
N GLU A 347 11.95 4.88 18.95
CA GLU A 347 10.86 5.20 19.89
C GLU A 347 10.32 6.63 19.65
N GLU A 348 11.19 7.61 19.36
CA GLU A 348 10.80 8.98 19.06
C GLU A 348 9.92 9.08 17.81
N ILE A 349 10.35 8.48 16.70
CA ILE A 349 9.63 8.47 15.44
C ILE A 349 8.24 7.85 15.62
N VAL A 350 8.15 6.65 16.23
CA VAL A 350 6.88 5.93 16.36
C VAL A 350 5.90 6.67 17.28
N THR A 351 6.35 7.19 18.42
CA THR A 351 5.46 7.92 19.34
C THR A 351 5.01 9.27 18.79
N ARG A 352 5.88 10.01 18.06
CA ARG A 352 5.45 11.22 17.34
C ARG A 352 4.42 10.90 16.27
N CYS A 353 4.64 9.86 15.47
CA CYS A 353 3.66 9.42 14.47
C CYS A 353 2.32 9.01 15.11
N ALA A 354 2.33 8.32 16.25
CA ALA A 354 1.11 7.98 17.00
C ALA A 354 0.38 9.24 17.50
N MET A 355 1.07 10.13 18.22
CA MET A 355 0.48 11.39 18.70
C MET A 355 -0.04 12.26 17.55
N ALA A 356 0.68 12.35 16.43
CA ALA A 356 0.24 13.10 15.27
C ALA A 356 -1.00 12.49 14.61
N THR A 357 -1.14 11.16 14.59
CA THR A 357 -2.26 10.48 13.88
C THR A 357 -3.49 10.26 14.76
N THR A 358 -3.33 9.70 15.95
CA THR A 358 -4.43 9.31 16.85
C THR A 358 -4.59 10.23 18.07
N GLY A 359 -3.58 11.07 18.36
CA GLY A 359 -3.51 11.87 19.59
C GLY A 359 -3.21 11.05 20.85
N LYS A 360 -2.81 9.78 20.73
CA LYS A 360 -2.65 8.84 21.83
C LYS A 360 -1.45 7.91 21.61
N LEU A 361 -0.84 7.46 22.71
CA LEU A 361 0.18 6.40 22.69
C LEU A 361 -0.39 4.98 22.88
N LYS A 362 -1.65 4.87 23.33
CA LYS A 362 -2.38 3.60 23.40
C LYS A 362 -3.28 3.44 22.19
N ILE A 363 -3.11 2.35 21.45
CA ILE A 363 -3.87 2.04 20.24
C ILE A 363 -4.50 0.66 20.33
N ASP A 364 -5.70 0.50 19.76
CA ASP A 364 -6.28 -0.84 19.57
C ASP A 364 -5.72 -1.45 18.28
N TYR A 365 -5.25 -2.69 18.38
CA TYR A 365 -4.94 -3.52 17.24
C TYR A 365 -5.67 -4.86 17.38
N GLN A 366 -6.75 -5.02 16.60
CA GLN A 366 -7.58 -6.23 16.56
C GLN A 366 -8.14 -6.63 17.94
N GLY A 367 -8.53 -5.66 18.77
CA GLY A 367 -9.04 -5.90 20.13
C GLY A 367 -7.94 -6.05 21.20
N THR A 368 -6.67 -5.87 20.85
CA THR A 368 -5.54 -5.86 21.78
C THR A 368 -5.02 -4.42 21.96
N GLU A 369 -4.94 -3.93 23.20
CA GLU A 369 -4.31 -2.62 23.49
C GLU A 369 -2.79 -2.74 23.35
N ILE A 370 -2.22 -1.99 22.41
CA ILE A 370 -0.79 -1.82 22.23
C ILE A 370 -0.39 -0.48 22.85
N SER A 371 0.56 -0.51 23.79
CA SER A 371 1.15 0.69 24.37
C SER A 371 2.42 1.06 23.63
N LEU A 372 2.44 2.26 23.05
CA LEU A 372 3.63 2.86 22.46
C LEU A 372 4.38 3.74 23.47
N GLU A 373 3.93 3.80 24.73
CA GLU A 373 4.62 4.49 25.82
C GLU A 373 6.05 3.95 26.00
N ARG A 374 6.99 4.85 26.32
CA ARG A 374 8.43 4.56 26.40
C ARG A 374 8.89 4.39 27.85
N PRO A 375 10.02 3.71 28.11
CA PRO A 375 10.84 2.95 27.15
C PRO A 375 10.17 1.63 26.76
N TRP A 376 10.47 1.12 25.56
CA TRP A 376 10.03 -0.20 25.16
C TRP A 376 10.88 -1.30 25.82
N ARG A 377 10.38 -2.55 25.83
CA ARG A 377 11.19 -3.68 26.31
C ARG A 377 12.44 -3.79 25.44
N ARG A 378 13.62 -3.88 26.05
CA ARG A 378 14.90 -4.16 25.40
C ARG A 378 15.40 -5.48 25.93
N GLU A 379 15.57 -6.49 25.08
CA GLU A 379 16.03 -7.81 25.52
C GLU A 379 16.82 -8.52 24.43
N THR A 380 17.82 -9.31 24.81
CA THR A 380 18.64 -10.09 23.88
C THR A 380 17.87 -11.26 23.29
N MET A 381 18.15 -11.63 22.03
CA MET A 381 17.58 -12.82 21.40
C MET A 381 17.82 -14.09 22.23
N HIS A 382 19.02 -14.22 22.81
CA HIS A 382 19.39 -15.33 23.70
C HIS A 382 18.45 -15.42 24.91
N ARG A 383 18.22 -14.31 25.63
CA ARG A 383 17.32 -14.29 26.79
C ARG A 383 15.86 -14.52 26.40
N LEU A 384 15.37 -13.94 25.30
CA LEU A 384 14.00 -14.18 24.86
C LEU A 384 13.74 -15.66 24.51
N VAL A 385 14.72 -16.34 23.90
CA VAL A 385 14.63 -17.78 23.65
C VAL A 385 14.76 -18.59 24.95
N GLU A 386 15.68 -18.24 25.85
CA GLU A 386 15.82 -18.89 27.16
C GLU A 386 14.54 -18.75 28.00
N GLU A 387 13.91 -17.57 28.05
CA GLU A 387 12.63 -17.31 28.73
C GLU A 387 11.48 -18.15 28.16
N ALA A 388 11.39 -18.25 26.84
CA ALA A 388 10.29 -18.94 26.16
C ALA A 388 10.45 -20.47 26.16
N THR A 389 11.69 -20.97 26.21
CA THR A 389 12.01 -22.39 25.94
C THR A 389 12.71 -23.11 27.09
N GLY A 390 13.31 -22.38 28.04
CA GLY A 390 14.14 -22.93 29.11
C GLY A 390 15.55 -23.37 28.67
N VAL A 391 15.96 -23.08 27.44
CA VAL A 391 17.28 -23.48 26.89
C VAL A 391 18.17 -22.26 26.65
N ASP A 392 19.28 -22.19 27.39
CA ASP A 392 20.34 -21.23 27.15
C ASP A 392 21.23 -21.68 25.97
N PHE A 393 21.09 -21.00 24.84
CA PHE A 393 21.89 -21.29 23.64
C PHE A 393 23.37 -20.89 23.76
N ASN A 394 23.77 -20.07 24.74
CA ASN A 394 25.18 -19.79 25.02
C ASN A 394 25.93 -21.01 25.58
N SER A 395 25.20 -22.01 26.09
CA SER A 395 25.78 -23.22 26.67
C SER A 395 26.27 -24.25 25.63
N PHE A 396 25.88 -24.12 24.35
CA PHE A 396 26.28 -25.07 23.30
C PHE A 396 27.65 -24.74 22.70
N GLY A 397 28.57 -25.71 22.76
CA GLY A 397 29.87 -25.64 22.10
C GLY A 397 29.87 -26.06 20.62
N ASP A 398 28.78 -26.66 20.13
CA ASP A 398 28.67 -27.19 18.77
C ASP A 398 27.23 -27.07 18.20
N VAL A 399 27.12 -27.07 16.88
CA VAL A 399 25.83 -26.90 16.19
C VAL A 399 24.90 -28.10 16.29
N GLU A 400 25.41 -29.32 16.46
CA GLU A 400 24.59 -30.53 16.46
C GLU A 400 23.91 -30.74 17.82
N SER A 401 24.58 -30.41 18.94
CA SER A 401 23.93 -30.33 20.25
C SER A 401 22.83 -29.26 20.28
N ALA A 402 23.11 -28.07 19.73
CA ALA A 402 22.12 -27.00 19.59
C ALA A 402 20.90 -27.42 18.74
N LYS A 403 21.11 -28.05 17.56
CA LYS A 403 20.04 -28.61 16.72
C LYS A 403 19.22 -29.66 17.47
N ASN A 404 19.86 -30.53 18.26
CA ASN A 404 19.16 -31.58 18.99
C ASN A 404 18.33 -31.03 20.16
N ALA A 405 18.79 -29.96 20.82
CA ALA A 405 17.97 -29.21 21.78
C ALA A 405 16.76 -28.55 21.08
N ALA A 406 16.99 -27.84 19.97
CA ALA A 406 15.92 -27.21 19.17
C ALA A 406 14.83 -28.22 18.72
N LYS A 407 15.21 -29.41 18.25
CA LYS A 407 14.28 -30.51 17.92
C LYS A 407 13.36 -30.91 19.07
N GLY A 408 13.78 -30.74 20.33
CA GLY A 408 13.00 -31.08 21.52
C GLY A 408 12.09 -29.95 22.02
N LEU A 409 12.41 -28.69 21.71
CA LEU A 409 11.66 -27.51 22.15
C LEU A 409 10.36 -27.31 21.37
N LEU A 410 10.41 -27.55 20.06
CA LEU A 410 9.28 -27.39 19.18
C LEU A 410 8.46 -28.69 19.11
N GLY A 411 7.23 -28.56 18.62
CA GLY A 411 6.39 -29.70 18.21
C GLY A 411 6.90 -30.46 16.97
N PHE A 412 8.23 -30.58 16.78
CA PHE A 412 8.95 -31.21 15.67
C PHE A 412 8.75 -32.74 15.55
N LYS A 413 7.57 -33.26 15.90
CA LYS A 413 7.19 -34.68 15.85
C LYS A 413 6.67 -35.12 14.48
N THR A 414 6.88 -34.36 13.41
CA THR A 414 6.37 -34.72 12.08
C THR A 414 7.28 -34.21 10.97
N GLU A 415 7.34 -34.94 9.86
CA GLU A 415 8.21 -34.70 8.69
C GLU A 415 7.74 -33.49 7.85
N SER A 416 7.74 -32.29 8.44
CA SER A 416 7.43 -31.02 7.77
C SER A 416 8.69 -30.30 7.25
N SER A 417 8.47 -29.28 6.40
CA SER A 417 9.51 -28.43 5.81
C SER A 417 10.43 -27.75 6.83
N GLU A 418 9.96 -27.50 8.04
CA GLU A 418 10.68 -26.82 9.13
C GLU A 418 11.85 -27.67 9.67
N ASN A 419 11.84 -28.99 9.49
CA ASN A 419 13.03 -29.80 9.79
C ASN A 419 14.17 -29.52 8.78
N THR A 420 13.84 -29.00 7.58
CA THR A 420 14.81 -28.71 6.51
C THR A 420 15.57 -27.42 6.76
N SER A 421 14.93 -26.37 7.29
CA SER A 421 15.60 -25.14 7.74
C SER A 421 16.54 -25.42 8.91
N LEU A 422 16.07 -26.14 9.93
CA LEU A 422 16.92 -26.57 11.06
C LEU A 422 18.11 -27.47 10.64
N GLN A 423 17.95 -28.33 9.61
CA GLN A 423 19.10 -29.07 9.05
C GLN A 423 20.09 -28.16 8.32
N ALA A 424 19.63 -27.08 7.67
CA ALA A 424 20.47 -26.14 6.94
C ALA A 424 21.28 -25.19 7.84
N CYS A 425 20.92 -25.04 9.12
CA CYS A 425 21.69 -24.25 10.09
C CYS A 425 23.15 -24.73 10.18
N SER A 426 24.09 -23.81 9.97
CA SER A 426 25.53 -24.09 9.92
C SER A 426 26.30 -23.70 11.20
N SER A 427 25.66 -22.98 12.12
CA SER A 427 26.23 -22.60 13.43
C SER A 427 25.16 -22.55 14.52
N VAL A 428 25.58 -22.44 15.79
CA VAL A 428 24.68 -22.25 16.93
C VAL A 428 23.84 -20.97 16.77
N GLY A 429 24.42 -19.88 16.26
CA GLY A 429 23.70 -18.64 15.98
C GLY A 429 22.55 -18.80 14.98
N HIS A 430 22.75 -19.59 13.90
CA HIS A 430 21.67 -19.91 12.97
C HIS A 430 20.54 -20.71 13.65
N VAL A 431 20.88 -21.66 14.52
CA VAL A 431 19.88 -22.45 15.26
C VAL A 431 19.09 -21.57 16.24
N LEU A 432 19.76 -20.66 16.95
CA LEU A 432 19.11 -19.72 17.84
C LEU A 432 18.09 -18.85 17.08
N ASN A 433 18.45 -18.34 15.91
CA ASN A 433 17.55 -17.52 15.09
C ASN A 433 16.33 -18.32 14.61
N GLU A 434 16.52 -19.54 14.12
CA GLU A 434 15.42 -20.44 13.70
C GLU A 434 14.43 -20.69 14.86
N VAL A 435 14.94 -20.93 16.08
CA VAL A 435 14.11 -21.09 17.28
C VAL A 435 13.42 -19.78 17.68
N PHE A 436 14.10 -18.64 17.55
CA PHE A 436 13.50 -17.33 17.81
C PHE A 436 12.33 -17.04 16.85
N GLU A 437 12.54 -17.14 15.53
CA GLU A 437 11.51 -16.87 14.52
C GLU A 437 10.30 -17.80 14.70
N THR A 438 10.54 -19.08 14.97
CA THR A 438 9.46 -20.08 15.06
C THR A 438 8.69 -20.03 16.38
N VAL A 439 9.37 -19.81 17.51
CA VAL A 439 8.77 -19.95 18.86
C VAL A 439 8.50 -18.61 19.53
N VAL A 440 9.36 -17.61 19.32
CA VAL A 440 9.38 -16.37 20.11
C VAL A 440 8.74 -15.21 19.38
N GLU A 441 9.06 -14.96 18.11
CA GLU A 441 8.66 -13.74 17.39
C GLU A 441 7.14 -13.51 17.45
N SER A 442 6.35 -14.57 17.24
CA SER A 442 4.88 -14.51 17.27
C SER A 442 4.27 -14.18 18.65
N THR A 443 5.05 -14.26 19.72
CA THR A 443 4.62 -13.94 21.10
C THR A 443 4.88 -12.48 21.49
N LEU A 444 5.69 -11.75 20.70
CA LEU A 444 6.07 -10.36 20.97
C LEU A 444 4.94 -9.39 20.55
N VAL A 445 3.95 -9.23 21.44
CA VAL A 445 2.77 -8.37 21.19
C VAL A 445 3.05 -6.88 21.41
N GLN A 446 3.72 -6.52 22.50
CA GLN A 446 4.09 -5.11 22.79
C GLN A 446 5.40 -4.75 22.07
N PRO A 447 5.62 -3.46 21.72
CA PRO A 447 6.87 -3.01 21.12
C PRO A 447 8.08 -3.47 21.96
N THR A 448 8.97 -4.22 21.32
CA THR A 448 10.12 -4.87 21.94
C THR A 448 11.30 -4.75 20.99
N PHE A 449 12.41 -4.18 21.46
CA PHE A 449 13.70 -4.28 20.78
C PHE A 449 14.33 -5.63 21.13
N VAL A 450 14.46 -6.47 20.11
CA VAL A 450 15.29 -7.67 20.16
C VAL A 450 16.73 -7.24 19.89
N LEU A 451 17.65 -7.65 20.76
CA LEU A 451 19.05 -7.24 20.75
C LEU A 451 19.98 -8.43 20.55
N ASP A 452 21.25 -8.13 20.25
CA ASP A 452 22.36 -9.09 20.20
C ASP A 452 22.07 -10.31 19.31
N TYR A 453 21.59 -10.01 18.10
CA TYR A 453 21.49 -10.96 17.00
C TYR A 453 22.85 -11.64 16.74
N PRO A 454 22.89 -12.96 16.50
CA PRO A 454 24.12 -13.65 16.15
C PRO A 454 24.88 -13.02 14.98
N VAL A 455 26.21 -13.07 15.06
CA VAL A 455 27.11 -12.45 14.07
C VAL A 455 26.93 -13.12 12.70
N GLU A 456 26.62 -14.41 12.68
CA GLU A 456 26.50 -15.22 11.47
C GLU A 456 25.34 -14.78 10.56
N ILE A 457 24.29 -14.17 11.13
CA ILE A 457 23.15 -13.60 10.39
C ILE A 457 23.22 -12.07 10.26
N SER A 458 24.29 -11.45 10.76
CA SER A 458 24.43 -9.99 10.88
C SER A 458 25.64 -9.44 10.10
N PRO A 459 25.80 -9.74 8.79
CA PRO A 459 27.06 -9.57 8.05
C PRO A 459 27.54 -8.11 7.88
N LEU A 460 26.64 -7.13 8.08
CA LEU A 460 26.94 -5.69 7.98
C LEU A 460 26.92 -4.97 9.34
N ALA A 461 26.64 -5.69 10.43
CA ALA A 461 26.67 -5.17 11.78
C ALA A 461 28.09 -5.19 12.35
N LYS A 462 28.39 -4.26 13.24
CA LYS A 462 29.64 -4.28 14.01
C LYS A 462 29.50 -5.32 15.14
N PRO A 463 30.51 -6.18 15.39
CA PRO A 463 30.48 -7.10 16.53
C PRO A 463 30.20 -6.39 17.86
N HIS A 464 29.48 -7.05 18.75
CA HIS A 464 29.13 -6.52 20.08
C HIS A 464 30.37 -6.10 20.87
N ARG A 465 30.20 -5.10 21.75
CA ARG A 465 31.27 -4.60 22.64
C ARG A 465 31.73 -5.75 23.57
N ARG A 466 33.04 -5.84 23.82
CA ARG A 466 33.62 -6.76 24.81
C ARG A 466 33.86 -6.04 26.13
#